data_AF-A0A3A4V5F4-F1
#
_entry.id   AF-A0A3A4V5F4-F1
#
_cell.length_a   1.000
_cell.length_b   1.000
_cell.length_c   1.000
_cell.angle_alpha   90.00
_cell.angle_beta   90.00
_cell.angle_gamma   90.00
#
_symmetry.space_group_name_H-M   'P 1'
#
loop_
_entity.id
_entity.type
_entity.pdbx_description
1 polymer ?
#
loop_
_entity_poly.entity_id
_entity_poly.type
_entity_poly.pdbx_seq_one_letter_code
_entity_poly.pdbx_strand_id
1 'polypeptide(L)'
;MRKKIIIACFIIFLTIAPSAYAIKRSEVIARAYDWINRDVPYDLFSEERDVEGAHFYTRDCSNYISMAWHVIDPAGNGRYLTTFDLEEPWITKEIAISQLKPGDLLLDFDYHAILFEDWANAEHTQYWGLQETYAGDGANRALLNYPNPIHEYIPYRYLFIEDDPEIDPGQEPEPGETEPDLETDDTEDLEDQSPAPIPQKICTVLSLRAKPRTIKAGRKATLHGVLKSSGGRALGGKKIKLQARVLQKIRRKVKGKIKMSKKMVWRTIAILRTTKAGHFKKKLRLRKTTIYKAVFASDNLLNPARSPNLKISVSKK
;
A
#
# COMPACT_ATOMS: atom_id res chain seq x y z
N MET A 1 -16.56 23.74 -59.59
CA MET A 1 -15.73 22.69 -58.96
C MET A 1 -15.85 22.78 -57.45
N ARG A 2 -16.59 21.88 -56.79
CA ARG A 2 -16.72 21.82 -55.32
C ARG A 2 -15.73 20.78 -54.79
N LYS A 3 -14.69 21.21 -54.08
CA LYS A 3 -13.75 20.30 -53.40
C LYS A 3 -14.42 19.74 -52.14
N LYS A 4 -14.56 18.42 -52.05
CA LYS A 4 -14.97 17.71 -50.83
C LYS A 4 -13.76 17.64 -49.90
N ILE A 5 -13.92 18.10 -48.67
CA ILE A 5 -12.93 17.90 -47.59
C ILE A 5 -13.37 16.63 -46.84
N ILE A 6 -12.54 15.59 -46.91
CA ILE A 6 -12.69 14.38 -46.11
C ILE A 6 -11.95 14.64 -44.79
N ILE A 7 -12.68 14.69 -43.68
CA ILE A 7 -12.09 14.74 -42.34
C ILE A 7 -11.81 13.29 -41.93
N ALA A 8 -10.54 12.87 -42.02
CA ALA A 8 -10.10 11.61 -41.46
C ALA A 8 -10.07 11.73 -39.92
N CYS A 9 -10.93 10.97 -39.26
CA CYS A 9 -10.98 10.88 -37.80
C CYS A 9 -9.83 9.97 -37.35
N PHE A 10 -8.71 10.55 -36.92
CA PHE A 10 -7.66 9.81 -36.23
C PHE A 10 -8.17 9.46 -34.83
N ILE A 11 -8.63 8.21 -34.65
CA ILE A 11 -8.87 7.64 -33.33
C ILE A 11 -7.49 7.34 -32.74
N ILE A 12 -6.99 8.28 -31.93
CA ILE A 12 -5.79 8.08 -31.13
C ILE A 12 -6.19 7.12 -30.00
N PHE A 13 -5.82 5.84 -30.13
CA PHE A 13 -5.78 4.94 -28.99
C PHE A 13 -4.67 5.46 -28.06
N LEU A 14 -5.08 6.12 -26.98
CA LEU A 14 -4.18 6.48 -25.89
C LEU A 14 -3.80 5.18 -25.17
N THR A 15 -2.77 4.50 -25.66
CA THR A 15 -2.14 3.38 -24.94
C THR A 15 -1.50 3.98 -23.68
N ILE A 16 -2.14 3.78 -22.54
CA ILE A 16 -1.51 4.04 -21.24
C ILE A 16 -0.39 2.99 -21.14
N ALA A 17 0.86 3.41 -21.31
CA ALA A 17 2.00 2.55 -21.04
C ALA A 17 1.84 2.00 -19.62
N PRO A 18 1.98 0.68 -19.40
CA PRO A 18 1.96 0.12 -18.05
C PRO A 18 2.97 0.88 -17.23
N SER A 19 2.57 1.33 -16.04
CA SER A 19 3.53 1.99 -15.18
C SER A 19 4.63 0.97 -14.90
N ALA A 20 5.92 1.34 -15.01
CA ALA A 20 7.06 0.46 -14.75
C ALA A 20 7.13 -0.09 -13.29
N TYR A 21 6.06 0.11 -12.51
CA TYR A 21 5.86 -0.29 -11.12
C TYR A 21 4.54 -1.06 -10.89
N ALA A 22 3.77 -1.35 -11.95
CA ALA A 22 2.51 -2.07 -11.82
C ALA A 22 2.73 -3.59 -11.87
N ILE A 23 1.99 -4.32 -11.04
CA ILE A 23 2.01 -5.79 -10.97
C ILE A 23 0.65 -6.36 -11.39
N LYS A 24 0.66 -7.46 -12.14
CA LYS A 24 -0.58 -8.14 -12.57
C LYS A 24 -1.19 -8.97 -11.44
N ARG A 25 -2.52 -9.14 -11.46
CA ARG A 25 -3.22 -9.99 -10.48
C ARG A 25 -2.72 -11.43 -10.53
N SER A 26 -2.55 -11.99 -11.72
CA SER A 26 -1.98 -13.32 -11.89
C SER A 26 -0.60 -13.46 -11.24
N GLU A 27 0.28 -12.48 -11.43
CA GLU A 27 1.61 -12.42 -10.81
C GLU A 27 1.51 -12.34 -9.27
N VAL A 28 0.62 -11.49 -8.74
CA VAL A 28 0.38 -11.39 -7.30
C VAL A 28 -0.02 -12.73 -6.69
N ILE A 29 -0.95 -13.44 -7.35
CA ILE A 29 -1.39 -14.77 -6.90
C ILE A 29 -0.27 -15.80 -7.05
N ALA A 30 0.50 -15.78 -8.14
CA ALA A 30 1.62 -16.70 -8.35
C ALA A 30 2.71 -16.55 -7.27
N ARG A 31 3.08 -15.31 -6.93
CA ARG A 31 4.04 -15.01 -5.85
C ARG A 31 3.53 -15.50 -4.49
N ALA A 32 2.24 -15.32 -4.21
CA ALA A 32 1.62 -15.83 -2.99
C ALA A 32 1.70 -17.37 -2.92
N TYR A 33 1.42 -18.07 -4.02
CA TYR A 33 1.53 -19.52 -4.08
C TYR A 33 2.95 -20.04 -4.00
N ASP A 34 3.94 -19.36 -4.59
CA ASP A 34 5.35 -19.74 -4.42
C ASP A 34 5.74 -19.80 -2.94
N TRP A 35 5.36 -18.78 -2.19
CA TRP A 35 5.63 -18.69 -0.75
C TRP A 35 4.91 -19.78 0.06
N ILE A 36 3.66 -20.12 -0.30
CA ILE A 36 2.93 -21.26 0.30
C ILE A 36 3.61 -22.59 -0.06
N ASN A 37 3.98 -22.80 -1.32
CA ASN A 37 4.54 -24.06 -1.80
C ASN A 37 5.94 -24.33 -1.23
N ARG A 38 6.66 -23.28 -0.84
CA ARG A 38 7.93 -23.38 -0.11
C ARG A 38 7.76 -23.64 1.40
N ASP A 39 6.51 -23.74 1.87
CA ASP A 39 6.18 -24.00 3.28
C ASP A 39 6.89 -23.03 4.23
N VAL A 40 6.89 -21.74 3.86
CA VAL A 40 7.56 -20.71 4.65
C VAL A 40 6.85 -20.58 6.01
N PRO A 41 7.53 -20.79 7.14
CA PRO A 41 6.87 -20.72 8.44
C PRO A 41 6.75 -19.28 8.93
N TYR A 42 5.80 -18.99 9.82
CA TYR A 42 5.72 -17.67 10.45
C TYR A 42 6.88 -17.42 11.42
N ASP A 43 7.60 -16.31 11.26
CA ASP A 43 8.61 -15.82 12.21
C ASP A 43 8.88 -14.31 12.03
N LEU A 44 8.57 -13.51 13.05
CA LEU A 44 8.78 -12.05 13.07
C LEU A 44 10.26 -11.62 13.11
N PHE A 45 11.18 -12.55 13.34
CA PHE A 45 12.61 -12.27 13.45
C PHE A 45 13.43 -12.85 12.29
N SER A 46 12.77 -13.56 11.37
CA SER A 46 13.40 -14.15 10.20
C SER A 46 12.84 -13.53 8.92
N GLU A 47 13.68 -13.52 7.89
CA GLU A 47 13.33 -13.08 6.56
C GLU A 47 13.41 -14.25 5.59
N GLU A 48 12.66 -14.17 4.51
CA GLU A 48 12.68 -15.11 3.40
C GLU A 48 12.75 -14.36 2.08
N ARG A 49 13.37 -14.98 1.08
CA ARG A 49 13.47 -14.40 -0.26
C ARG A 49 12.17 -14.56 -1.04
N ASP A 50 11.91 -13.62 -1.95
CA ASP A 50 10.89 -13.80 -2.97
C ASP A 50 11.31 -14.78 -4.07
N VAL A 51 10.38 -15.07 -4.99
CA VAL A 51 10.54 -16.08 -6.05
C VAL A 51 11.72 -15.77 -6.99
N GLU A 52 12.05 -14.50 -7.20
CA GLU A 52 13.22 -14.07 -7.98
C GLU A 52 14.52 -14.12 -7.18
N GLY A 53 14.45 -14.25 -5.85
CA GLY A 53 15.59 -14.25 -4.95
C GLY A 53 16.22 -12.87 -4.74
N ALA A 54 15.62 -11.80 -5.25
CA ALA A 54 16.19 -10.45 -5.27
C ALA A 54 15.87 -9.64 -4.00
N HIS A 55 14.76 -9.96 -3.34
CA HIS A 55 14.26 -9.21 -2.20
C HIS A 55 13.99 -10.13 -1.01
N PHE A 56 14.14 -9.57 0.19
CA PHE A 56 13.82 -10.24 1.44
C PHE A 56 12.52 -9.68 1.98
N TYR A 57 11.77 -10.49 2.70
CA TYR A 57 10.53 -10.12 3.38
C TYR A 57 10.47 -10.83 4.73
N THR A 58 10.09 -10.11 5.79
CA THR A 58 9.87 -10.74 7.11
C THR A 58 8.79 -11.82 6.98
N ARG A 59 8.91 -12.92 7.72
CA ARG A 59 7.94 -14.02 7.64
C ARG A 59 6.72 -13.74 8.51
N ASP A 60 5.97 -12.70 8.14
CA ASP A 60 4.74 -12.27 8.82
C ASP A 60 3.59 -11.96 7.85
N CYS A 61 2.39 -11.82 8.40
CA CYS A 61 1.17 -11.59 7.60
C CYS A 61 1.23 -10.35 6.70
N SER A 62 1.89 -9.26 7.12
CA SER A 62 1.95 -8.04 6.33
C SER A 62 3.01 -8.08 5.23
N ASN A 63 4.09 -8.80 5.50
CA ASN A 63 5.17 -8.99 4.56
C ASN A 63 4.86 -10.08 3.55
N TYR A 64 4.03 -11.05 3.90
CA TYR A 64 3.41 -11.96 2.95
C TYR A 64 2.63 -11.18 1.87
N ILE A 65 1.78 -10.24 2.28
CA ILE A 65 1.06 -9.34 1.35
C ILE A 65 2.03 -8.46 0.55
N SER A 66 3.06 -7.92 1.22
CA SER A 66 4.07 -7.07 0.57
C SER A 66 4.86 -7.83 -0.48
N MET A 67 5.22 -9.08 -0.19
CA MET A 67 5.91 -9.99 -1.09
C MET A 67 5.01 -10.32 -2.28
N ALA A 68 3.75 -10.70 -2.04
CA ALA A 68 2.81 -10.99 -3.12
C ALA A 68 2.61 -9.78 -4.05
N TRP A 69 2.55 -8.57 -3.52
CA TRP A 69 2.47 -7.32 -4.30
C TRP A 69 3.81 -6.83 -4.86
N HIS A 70 4.90 -7.56 -4.62
CA HIS A 70 6.25 -7.16 -5.02
C HIS A 70 6.59 -5.73 -4.56
N VAL A 71 6.20 -5.40 -3.34
CA VAL A 71 6.52 -4.09 -2.75
C VAL A 71 8.00 -4.07 -2.44
N ILE A 72 8.75 -3.27 -3.20
CA ILE A 72 10.16 -2.99 -2.96
C ILE A 72 10.26 -1.72 -2.11
N ASP A 73 11.03 -1.72 -1.02
CA ASP A 73 11.29 -0.50 -0.25
C ASP A 73 11.99 0.54 -1.15
N PRO A 74 11.33 1.65 -1.53
CA PRO A 74 11.93 2.64 -2.43
C PRO A 74 13.08 3.44 -1.76
N ALA A 75 13.37 3.18 -0.49
CA ALA A 75 14.43 3.83 0.27
C ALA A 75 15.70 2.98 0.42
N GLY A 76 15.68 1.70 0.01
CA GLY A 76 16.79 0.78 0.20
C GLY A 76 17.17 0.51 1.66
N ASN A 77 16.24 0.74 2.61
CA ASN A 77 16.51 0.62 4.04
C ASN A 77 15.89 -0.63 4.68
N GLY A 78 15.36 -1.56 3.86
CA GLY A 78 14.75 -2.80 4.34
C GLY A 78 13.53 -2.56 5.24
N ARG A 79 12.76 -1.48 5.05
CA ARG A 79 11.58 -1.23 5.88
C ARG A 79 10.34 -1.89 5.27
N TYR A 80 10.13 -3.12 5.70
CA TYR A 80 8.93 -3.93 5.56
C TYR A 80 7.64 -3.20 5.94
N LEU A 81 6.59 -3.35 5.13
CA LEU A 81 5.27 -2.83 5.50
C LEU A 81 4.76 -3.62 6.69
N THR A 82 4.32 -2.92 7.73
CA THR A 82 3.56 -3.54 8.81
C THR A 82 2.10 -3.68 8.40
N THR A 83 1.32 -4.48 9.13
CA THR A 83 -0.15 -4.60 8.95
C THR A 83 -0.85 -3.23 8.97
N PHE A 84 -0.28 -2.26 9.70
CA PHE A 84 -0.76 -0.89 9.74
C PHE A 84 -0.44 -0.08 8.48
N ASP A 85 0.72 -0.31 7.88
CA ASP A 85 1.14 0.43 6.69
C ASP A 85 0.25 0.06 5.50
N LEU A 86 -0.29 -1.16 5.46
CA LEU A 86 -1.17 -1.65 4.38
C LEU A 86 -2.48 -0.86 4.21
N GLU A 87 -3.02 -0.20 5.24
CA GLU A 87 -4.22 0.67 5.09
C GLU A 87 -3.89 2.10 4.60
N GLU A 88 -2.61 2.45 4.44
CA GLU A 88 -2.26 3.82 4.11
C GLU A 88 -2.59 4.17 2.64
N PRO A 89 -3.09 5.38 2.38
CA PRO A 89 -3.64 5.76 1.06
C PRO A 89 -2.61 5.88 -0.07
N TRP A 90 -1.34 5.60 0.20
CA TRP A 90 -0.26 5.56 -0.80
C TRP A 90 0.10 4.13 -1.21
N ILE A 91 -0.41 3.12 -0.49
CA ILE A 91 -0.24 1.71 -0.83
C ILE A 91 -1.56 1.11 -1.28
N THR A 92 -2.66 1.41 -0.59
CA THR A 92 -3.98 0.88 -0.93
C THR A 92 -5.08 1.93 -0.95
N LYS A 93 -6.22 1.55 -1.54
CA LYS A 93 -7.51 2.24 -1.41
C LYS A 93 -8.56 1.28 -0.88
N GLU A 94 -9.40 1.72 0.06
CA GLU A 94 -10.54 0.94 0.51
C GLU A 94 -11.53 0.73 -0.65
N ILE A 95 -12.05 -0.47 -0.80
CA ILE A 95 -13.03 -0.84 -1.83
C ILE A 95 -14.29 -1.44 -1.20
N ALA A 96 -15.38 -1.48 -1.96
CA ALA A 96 -16.55 -2.23 -1.53
C ALA A 96 -16.28 -3.73 -1.65
N ILE A 97 -16.89 -4.54 -0.77
CA ILE A 97 -16.73 -6.01 -0.81
C ILE A 97 -17.12 -6.62 -2.15
N SER A 98 -18.15 -6.06 -2.79
CA SER A 98 -18.62 -6.49 -4.12
C SER A 98 -17.63 -6.18 -5.25
N GLN A 99 -16.56 -5.46 -4.96
CA GLN A 99 -15.51 -5.13 -5.93
C GLN A 99 -14.29 -6.02 -5.77
N LEU A 100 -14.24 -6.91 -4.77
CA LEU A 100 -13.09 -7.80 -4.55
C LEU A 100 -12.74 -8.55 -5.83
N LYS A 101 -11.43 -8.63 -6.07
CA LYS A 101 -10.80 -9.36 -7.16
C LYS A 101 -9.54 -10.05 -6.62
N PRO A 102 -9.06 -11.14 -7.25
CA PRO A 102 -7.84 -11.85 -6.83
C PRO A 102 -6.66 -10.91 -6.62
N GLY A 103 -5.99 -10.98 -5.47
CA GLY A 103 -4.88 -10.10 -5.11
C GLY A 103 -5.28 -8.82 -4.35
N ASP A 104 -6.58 -8.58 -4.12
CA ASP A 104 -7.03 -7.54 -3.19
C ASP A 104 -6.80 -7.98 -1.73
N LEU A 105 -6.69 -7.01 -0.82
CA LEU A 105 -6.42 -7.23 0.61
C LEU A 105 -7.71 -7.21 1.43
N LEU A 106 -7.85 -8.16 2.33
CA LEU A 106 -8.75 -8.14 3.47
C LEU A 106 -7.94 -7.87 4.75
N LEU A 107 -8.17 -6.72 5.37
CA LEU A 107 -7.34 -6.23 6.48
C LEU A 107 -8.15 -6.03 7.76
N ASP A 108 -7.72 -6.70 8.83
CA ASP A 108 -7.96 -6.25 10.20
C ASP A 108 -6.64 -5.62 10.70
N PHE A 109 -6.60 -4.29 10.69
CA PHE A 109 -5.37 -3.50 10.83
C PHE A 109 -4.59 -3.74 12.14
N ASP A 110 -5.26 -4.21 13.20
CA ASP A 110 -4.64 -4.51 14.51
C ASP A 110 -4.35 -6.01 14.69
N TYR A 111 -4.73 -6.87 13.73
CA TYR A 111 -4.72 -8.32 13.88
C TYR A 111 -4.04 -9.08 12.73
N HIS A 112 -4.56 -8.96 11.50
CA HIS A 112 -4.15 -9.84 10.42
C HIS A 112 -4.46 -9.29 9.02
N ALA A 113 -3.72 -9.77 8.03
CA ALA A 113 -3.85 -9.40 6.63
C ALA A 113 -3.98 -10.66 5.78
N ILE A 114 -4.96 -10.65 4.88
CA ILE A 114 -5.31 -11.81 4.04
C ILE A 114 -5.40 -11.34 2.60
N LEU A 115 -4.76 -12.06 1.68
CA LEU A 115 -4.89 -11.83 0.25
C LEU A 115 -6.12 -12.58 -0.25
N PHE A 116 -7.08 -11.86 -0.81
CA PHE A 116 -8.27 -12.46 -1.40
C PHE A 116 -7.89 -13.17 -2.70
N GLU A 117 -8.23 -14.46 -2.82
CA GLU A 117 -8.09 -15.20 -4.08
C GLU A 117 -9.42 -15.17 -4.84
N ASP A 118 -10.45 -15.82 -4.29
CA ASP A 118 -11.76 -15.92 -4.95
C ASP A 118 -12.89 -16.19 -3.95
N TRP A 119 -14.13 -15.95 -4.37
CA TRP A 119 -15.31 -16.41 -3.63
C TRP A 119 -15.46 -17.92 -3.77
N ALA A 120 -15.68 -18.60 -2.64
CA ALA A 120 -15.86 -20.04 -2.61
C ALA A 120 -17.32 -20.47 -2.92
N ASN A 121 -18.25 -19.51 -2.91
CA ASN A 121 -19.66 -19.74 -3.22
C ASN A 121 -20.32 -18.50 -3.85
N ALA A 122 -21.39 -18.73 -4.61
CA ALA A 122 -22.12 -17.68 -5.33
C ALA A 122 -22.79 -16.66 -4.39
N GLU A 123 -23.10 -17.06 -3.15
CA GLU A 123 -23.71 -16.20 -2.14
C GLU A 123 -22.71 -15.20 -1.53
N HIS A 124 -21.41 -15.33 -1.86
CA HIS A 124 -20.32 -14.53 -1.31
C HIS A 124 -20.30 -14.55 0.24
N THR A 125 -20.49 -15.74 0.80
CA THR A 125 -20.46 -16.00 2.26
C THR A 125 -19.20 -16.71 2.72
N GLN A 126 -18.42 -17.25 1.78
CA GLN A 126 -17.11 -17.84 2.03
C GLN A 126 -16.16 -17.49 0.89
N TYR A 127 -14.88 -17.33 1.19
CA TYR A 127 -13.85 -17.02 0.21
C TYR A 127 -12.57 -17.80 0.51
N TRP A 128 -11.77 -17.97 -0.52
CA TRP A 128 -10.41 -18.48 -0.41
C TRP A 128 -9.45 -17.32 -0.14
N GLY A 129 -8.71 -17.43 0.96
CA GLY A 129 -7.70 -16.46 1.36
C GLY A 129 -6.31 -17.07 1.39
N LEU A 130 -5.32 -16.33 0.91
CA LEU A 130 -3.91 -16.67 1.00
C LEU A 130 -3.28 -15.80 2.09
N GLN A 131 -2.57 -16.41 3.04
CA GLN A 131 -2.12 -15.74 4.27
C GLN A 131 -0.92 -16.43 4.91
N GLU A 132 -0.22 -15.70 5.77
CA GLU A 132 0.89 -16.20 6.61
C GLU A 132 0.48 -16.05 8.08
N THR A 133 0.20 -17.16 8.77
CA THR A 133 -0.43 -17.16 10.10
C THR A 133 0.55 -17.53 11.22
N TYR A 134 0.45 -16.85 12.37
CA TYR A 134 1.28 -17.12 13.55
C TYR A 134 1.07 -18.54 14.13
N ALA A 135 -0.03 -19.21 13.81
CA ALA A 135 -0.42 -20.47 14.41
C ALA A 135 -0.19 -21.63 13.43
N GLY A 136 0.87 -22.41 13.63
CA GLY A 136 1.09 -23.79 13.17
C GLY A 136 1.17 -24.06 11.66
N ASP A 137 0.38 -23.34 10.87
CA ASP A 137 0.09 -23.60 9.46
C ASP A 137 0.91 -22.71 8.53
N GLY A 138 1.70 -21.76 9.07
CA GLY A 138 2.56 -20.86 8.30
C GLY A 138 1.85 -20.18 7.14
N ALA A 139 2.51 -20.13 5.99
CA ALA A 139 1.91 -19.75 4.72
C ALA A 139 0.88 -20.79 4.25
N ASN A 140 -0.38 -20.37 4.09
CA ASN A 140 -1.46 -21.27 3.69
C ASN A 140 -2.53 -20.61 2.83
N ARG A 141 -3.32 -21.49 2.18
CA ARG A 141 -4.59 -21.19 1.55
C ARG A 141 -5.72 -21.71 2.44
N ALA A 142 -6.59 -20.84 2.92
CA ALA A 142 -7.67 -21.19 3.83
C ALA A 142 -9.06 -20.83 3.27
N LEU A 143 -10.05 -21.67 3.55
CA LEU A 143 -11.46 -21.36 3.35
C LEU A 143 -11.97 -20.53 4.54
N LEU A 144 -12.39 -19.29 4.28
CA LEU A 144 -12.73 -18.32 5.32
C LEU A 144 -14.16 -17.81 5.18
N ASN A 145 -14.80 -17.55 6.32
CA ASN A 145 -16.17 -17.03 6.35
C ASN A 145 -16.20 -15.51 6.11
N TYR A 146 -17.21 -15.07 5.36
CA TYR A 146 -17.57 -13.67 5.22
C TYR A 146 -19.04 -13.43 5.63
N PRO A 147 -19.32 -12.49 6.54
CA PRO A 147 -18.34 -11.80 7.39
C PRO A 147 -17.65 -12.77 8.34
N ASN A 148 -16.42 -12.45 8.74
CA ASN A 148 -15.74 -13.21 9.78
C ASN A 148 -16.49 -13.00 11.12
N PRO A 149 -16.69 -14.06 11.93
CA PRO A 149 -17.50 -13.97 13.16
C PRO A 149 -16.83 -13.18 14.29
N ILE A 150 -15.50 -13.01 14.26
CA ILE A 150 -14.72 -12.42 15.36
C ILE A 150 -14.05 -11.11 14.93
N HIS A 151 -13.50 -11.06 13.71
CA HIS A 151 -12.69 -9.96 13.21
C HIS A 151 -13.39 -9.15 12.11
N GLU A 152 -13.17 -7.84 12.08
CA GLU A 152 -13.72 -6.97 11.03
C GLU A 152 -12.67 -6.73 9.94
N TYR A 153 -12.68 -7.58 8.91
CA TYR A 153 -11.84 -7.39 7.74
C TYR A 153 -12.43 -6.36 6.79
N ILE A 154 -11.66 -5.31 6.50
CA ILE A 154 -12.01 -4.24 5.56
C ILE A 154 -11.30 -4.51 4.23
N PRO A 155 -12.01 -4.49 3.08
CA PRO A 155 -11.39 -4.68 1.76
C PRO A 155 -10.58 -3.47 1.29
N TYR A 156 -9.39 -3.73 0.77
CA TYR A 156 -8.47 -2.76 0.20
C TYR A 156 -7.92 -3.26 -1.14
N ARG A 157 -7.70 -2.35 -2.08
CA ARG A 157 -7.01 -2.63 -3.35
C ARG A 157 -5.65 -1.97 -3.37
N TYR A 158 -4.62 -2.73 -3.72
CA TYR A 158 -3.29 -2.21 -3.99
C TYR A 158 -3.33 -1.19 -5.13
N LEU A 159 -2.64 -0.06 -4.98
CA LEU A 159 -2.73 1.03 -5.96
C LEU A 159 -2.01 0.73 -7.28
N PHE A 160 -1.03 -0.17 -7.25
CA PHE A 160 -0.23 -0.55 -8.41
C PHE A 160 -0.57 -1.95 -8.92
N ILE A 161 -1.74 -2.50 -8.55
CA ILE A 161 -2.24 -3.75 -9.14
C ILE A 161 -3.03 -3.45 -10.41
N GLU A 162 -2.74 -4.19 -11.47
CA GLU A 162 -3.46 -4.15 -12.73
C GLU A 162 -4.17 -5.48 -12.99
N ASP A 163 -5.32 -5.39 -13.65
CA ASP A 163 -5.97 -6.59 -14.18
C ASP A 163 -5.10 -7.18 -15.30
N ASP A 164 -5.14 -8.50 -15.42
CA ASP A 164 -4.57 -9.21 -16.56
C ASP A 164 -5.29 -8.80 -17.85
N PRO A 165 -4.59 -8.72 -19.00
CA PRO A 165 -5.25 -8.48 -20.27
C PRO A 165 -6.30 -9.59 -20.48
N GLU A 166 -7.51 -9.18 -20.82
CA GLU A 166 -8.56 -10.11 -21.20
C GLU A 166 -8.10 -10.80 -22.50
N ILE A 167 -7.77 -12.08 -22.43
CA ILE A 167 -7.50 -12.88 -23.62
C ILE A 167 -8.85 -13.04 -24.31
N ASP A 168 -9.09 -12.28 -25.38
CA ASP A 168 -10.22 -12.52 -26.27
C ASP A 168 -10.01 -13.90 -26.93
N PRO A 169 -10.86 -14.91 -26.64
CA PRO A 169 -10.73 -16.24 -27.24
C PRO A 169 -10.87 -16.24 -28.77
N GLY A 170 -11.25 -15.10 -29.38
CA GLY A 170 -11.44 -14.95 -30.82
C GLY A 170 -10.25 -14.40 -31.61
N GLN A 171 -9.10 -14.09 -30.99
CA GLN A 171 -7.92 -13.63 -31.72
C GLN A 171 -6.92 -14.77 -31.91
N GLU A 172 -7.14 -15.54 -32.98
CA GLU A 172 -6.20 -16.53 -33.50
C GLU A 172 -4.84 -15.84 -33.74
N PRO A 173 -3.69 -16.43 -33.33
CA PRO A 173 -2.40 -15.82 -33.63
C PRO A 173 -2.21 -15.78 -35.15
N GLU A 174 -2.12 -14.57 -35.70
CA GLU A 174 -1.77 -14.34 -37.11
C GLU A 174 -0.48 -15.12 -37.43
N PRO A 175 -0.49 -16.02 -38.43
CA PRO A 175 0.68 -16.79 -38.77
C PRO A 175 1.64 -15.92 -39.58
N GLY A 176 2.78 -15.58 -38.97
CA GLY A 176 4.00 -15.25 -39.69
C GLY A 176 4.50 -13.82 -39.50
N GLU A 177 5.43 -13.65 -38.57
CA GLU A 177 6.66 -12.92 -38.89
C GLU A 177 7.83 -13.81 -38.46
N THR A 178 8.43 -14.39 -39.48
CA THR A 178 9.65 -15.20 -39.55
C THR A 178 10.74 -14.73 -38.59
N GLU A 179 11.36 -15.67 -37.87
CA GLU A 179 12.70 -15.47 -37.29
C GLU A 179 13.64 -14.97 -38.40
N PRO A 180 14.44 -13.91 -38.21
CA PRO A 180 15.57 -13.67 -39.05
C PRO A 180 16.78 -14.42 -38.51
N ASP A 181 17.35 -15.21 -39.43
CA ASP A 181 18.56 -15.99 -39.30
C ASP A 181 19.76 -15.21 -38.73
N LEU A 182 20.59 -15.99 -38.05
CA LEU A 182 21.98 -15.68 -37.70
C LEU A 182 22.80 -15.38 -38.97
N GLU A 183 23.21 -14.12 -39.16
CA GLU A 183 24.45 -13.79 -39.88
C GLU A 183 25.23 -12.70 -39.15
N THR A 184 26.55 -12.87 -39.20
CA THR A 184 27.61 -12.20 -38.44
C THR A 184 28.09 -10.91 -39.09
N ASP A 185 28.75 -10.09 -38.26
CA ASP A 185 29.73 -9.04 -38.57
C ASP A 185 29.18 -7.67 -38.99
N ASP A 186 29.26 -6.69 -38.09
CA ASP A 186 30.30 -5.67 -38.16
C ASP A 186 30.12 -4.65 -37.02
N THR A 187 31.22 -4.40 -36.31
CA THR A 187 31.41 -3.37 -35.30
C THR A 187 31.26 -1.97 -35.89
N GLU A 188 30.34 -1.16 -35.37
CA GLU A 188 30.46 0.30 -35.36
C GLU A 188 29.89 0.90 -34.06
N ASP A 189 30.57 1.95 -33.61
CA ASP A 189 30.55 2.55 -32.29
C ASP A 189 29.19 3.16 -31.88
N LEU A 190 28.68 2.76 -30.71
CA LEU A 190 27.62 3.50 -30.02
C LEU A 190 28.21 4.26 -28.84
N GLU A 191 28.40 5.56 -29.07
CA GLU A 191 28.71 6.55 -28.07
C GLU A 191 27.73 6.51 -26.88
N ASP A 192 28.33 6.61 -25.70
CA ASP A 192 27.73 6.78 -24.38
C ASP A 192 26.69 7.92 -24.36
N GLN A 193 25.41 7.55 -24.46
CA GLN A 193 24.31 8.39 -24.00
C GLN A 193 23.78 7.88 -22.66
N SER A 194 24.50 8.21 -21.59
CA SER A 194 23.97 8.25 -20.23
C SER A 194 22.58 8.94 -20.24
N PRO A 195 21.47 8.24 -19.88
CA PRO A 195 20.17 8.86 -19.82
C PRO A 195 20.16 10.01 -18.80
N ALA A 196 19.53 11.12 -19.18
CA ALA A 196 19.37 12.30 -18.34
C ALA A 196 18.85 11.94 -16.92
N PRO A 197 19.29 12.65 -15.87
CA PRO A 197 18.89 12.32 -14.50
C PRO A 197 17.37 12.44 -14.35
N ILE A 198 16.74 11.27 -14.15
CA ILE A 198 15.33 11.12 -13.79
C ILE A 198 15.06 12.02 -12.57
N PRO A 199 13.96 12.81 -12.53
CA PRO A 199 13.62 13.63 -11.37
C PRO A 199 13.44 12.74 -10.15
N GLN A 200 14.48 12.68 -9.30
CA GLN A 200 14.47 11.90 -8.07
C GLN A 200 13.36 12.44 -7.16
N LYS A 201 12.31 11.64 -6.96
CA LYS A 201 11.24 11.92 -6.01
C LYS A 201 11.86 12.14 -4.63
N ILE A 202 11.90 13.40 -4.18
CA ILE A 202 12.50 13.74 -2.88
C ILE A 202 11.61 13.13 -1.79
N CYS A 203 12.02 11.96 -1.29
CA CYS A 203 11.35 11.34 -0.15
C CYS A 203 11.65 12.15 1.11
N THR A 204 10.72 12.18 2.06
CA THR A 204 10.92 12.85 3.35
C THR A 204 10.79 11.85 4.48
N VAL A 205 11.64 12.01 5.50
CA VAL A 205 11.59 11.22 6.73
C VAL A 205 11.03 12.12 7.82
N LEU A 206 9.87 11.75 8.35
CA LEU A 206 9.31 12.40 9.53
C LEU A 206 9.61 11.51 10.74
N SER A 207 9.91 12.10 11.88
CA SER A 207 10.04 11.38 13.16
C SER A 207 9.04 11.96 14.15
N LEU A 208 8.39 11.12 14.96
CA LEU A 208 7.39 11.55 15.93
C LEU A 208 7.57 10.80 17.25
N ARG A 209 7.57 11.52 18.38
CA ARG A 209 7.70 10.97 19.74
C ARG A 209 6.93 11.81 20.76
N ALA A 210 6.49 11.21 21.87
CA ALA A 210 5.92 11.92 23.01
C ALA A 210 6.74 11.71 24.28
N LYS A 211 6.70 12.69 25.17
CA LYS A 211 7.09 12.53 26.56
C LYS A 211 5.98 13.06 27.48
N PRO A 212 5.50 12.28 28.48
CA PRO A 212 5.73 10.85 28.74
C PRO A 212 4.90 9.92 27.81
N ARG A 213 5.32 8.65 27.64
CA ARG A 213 4.64 7.65 26.77
C ARG A 213 3.38 7.03 27.38
N THR A 214 3.26 7.09 28.70
CA THR A 214 2.06 6.69 29.44
C THR A 214 1.51 7.89 30.18
N ILE A 215 0.22 8.15 30.05
CA ILE A 215 -0.44 9.31 30.65
C ILE A 215 -1.82 8.94 31.21
N LYS A 216 -2.21 9.61 32.30
CA LYS A 216 -3.60 9.53 32.79
C LYS A 216 -4.53 10.26 31.82
N ALA A 217 -5.73 9.71 31.64
CA ALA A 217 -6.76 10.33 30.82
C ALA A 217 -6.96 11.82 31.17
N GLY A 218 -6.94 12.68 30.15
CA GLY A 218 -7.14 14.12 30.33
C GLY A 218 -5.88 14.93 30.65
N ARG A 219 -4.71 14.33 30.87
CA ARG A 219 -3.44 15.06 30.99
C ARG A 219 -2.86 15.49 29.64
N LYS A 220 -2.04 16.54 29.67
CA LYS A 220 -1.33 17.06 28.50
C LYS A 220 0.01 16.33 28.32
N ALA A 221 0.33 15.92 27.10
CA ALA A 221 1.65 15.44 26.70
C ALA A 221 2.23 16.35 25.61
N THR A 222 3.55 16.41 25.50
CA THR A 222 4.22 17.13 24.42
C THR A 222 4.64 16.13 23.35
N LEU A 223 4.11 16.31 22.15
CA LEU A 223 4.59 15.64 20.95
C LEU A 223 5.76 16.43 20.39
N HIS A 224 6.81 15.72 20.01
CA HIS A 224 8.00 16.23 19.36
C HIS A 224 8.22 15.46 18.07
N GLY A 225 8.81 16.11 17.09
CA GLY A 225 9.27 15.43 15.91
C GLY A 225 10.23 16.25 15.08
N VAL A 226 10.77 15.62 14.04
CA VAL A 226 11.72 16.24 13.10
C VAL A 226 11.36 15.81 11.70
N LEU A 227 11.26 16.76 10.77
CA LEU A 227 11.12 16.52 9.34
C LEU A 227 12.49 16.66 8.66
N LYS A 228 12.86 15.64 7.88
CA LYS A 228 14.10 15.57 7.10
C LYS A 228 13.79 15.15 5.66
N SER A 229 14.68 15.44 4.72
CA SER A 229 14.69 14.81 3.39
C SER A 229 15.23 13.37 3.47
N SER A 230 15.17 12.64 2.36
CA SER A 230 15.75 11.32 2.17
C SER A 230 17.24 11.31 2.49
N GLY A 231 17.99 12.30 2.01
CA GLY A 231 19.40 12.52 2.34
C GLY A 231 19.66 13.07 3.75
N GLY A 232 18.71 12.96 4.69
CA GLY A 232 18.89 13.33 6.09
C GLY A 232 18.88 14.83 6.41
N ARG A 233 18.76 15.72 5.40
CA ARG A 233 18.77 17.18 5.58
C ARG A 233 17.50 17.64 6.28
N ALA A 234 17.63 18.46 7.32
CA ALA A 234 16.49 19.04 8.01
C ALA A 234 15.67 19.96 7.09
N LEU A 235 14.34 19.82 7.13
CA LEU A 235 13.42 20.59 6.29
C LEU A 235 12.67 21.64 7.12
N GLY A 236 13.15 22.89 7.06
CA GLY A 236 12.59 24.01 7.82
C GLY A 236 11.43 24.75 7.15
N GLY A 237 10.59 25.39 7.97
CA GLY A 237 9.45 26.22 7.52
C GLY A 237 8.27 25.45 6.93
N LYS A 238 8.34 24.11 6.95
CA LYS A 238 7.41 23.18 6.31
C LYS A 238 6.17 22.97 7.17
N LYS A 239 4.98 22.90 6.54
CA LYS A 239 3.71 22.65 7.23
C LYS A 239 3.56 21.16 7.56
N ILE A 240 3.19 20.84 8.79
CA ILE A 240 2.89 19.47 9.25
C ILE A 240 1.46 19.43 9.76
N LYS A 241 0.64 18.52 9.24
CA LYS A 241 -0.67 18.17 9.80
C LYS A 241 -0.47 17.11 10.87
N LEU A 242 -0.83 17.41 12.11
CA LEU A 242 -0.93 16.40 13.14
C LEU A 242 -2.35 15.83 13.14
N GLN A 243 -2.46 14.52 13.06
CA GLN A 243 -3.70 13.77 13.02
C GLN A 243 -3.83 12.82 14.20
N ALA A 244 -5.07 12.52 14.56
CA ALA A 244 -5.43 11.52 15.55
C ALA A 244 -6.44 10.55 14.93
N ARG A 245 -6.30 9.25 15.23
CA ARG A 245 -7.32 8.24 14.89
C ARG A 245 -8.48 8.41 15.86
N VAL A 246 -9.66 8.70 15.33
CA VAL A 246 -10.88 8.93 16.12
C VAL A 246 -12.03 8.10 15.59
N LEU A 247 -12.89 7.63 16.50
CA LEU A 247 -14.11 6.93 16.14
C LEU A 247 -15.14 7.93 15.60
N GLN A 248 -15.45 7.83 14.31
CA GLN A 248 -16.52 8.59 13.68
C GLN A 248 -17.78 7.74 13.56
N LYS A 249 -18.91 8.29 14.01
CA LYS A 249 -20.22 7.72 13.71
C LYS A 249 -20.60 8.11 12.29
N ILE A 250 -20.86 7.12 11.44
CA ILE A 250 -21.28 7.31 10.05
C ILE A 250 -22.67 6.75 9.84
N ARG A 251 -23.47 7.42 9.00
CA ARG A 251 -24.78 6.95 8.56
C ARG A 251 -24.57 6.08 7.33
N ARG A 252 -25.04 4.84 7.37
CA ARG A 252 -25.04 3.91 6.23
C ARG A 252 -26.47 3.50 5.92
N LYS A 253 -26.86 3.46 4.65
CA LYS A 253 -28.16 2.94 4.22
C LYS A 253 -28.02 1.42 4.07
N VAL A 254 -28.78 0.66 4.85
CA VAL A 254 -28.78 -0.80 4.83
C VAL A 254 -30.22 -1.26 4.62
N LYS A 255 -30.50 -1.90 3.48
CA LYS A 255 -31.85 -2.35 3.09
C LYS A 255 -32.91 -1.25 3.24
N GLY A 256 -32.65 -0.08 2.65
CA GLY A 256 -33.58 1.07 2.69
C GLY A 256 -33.59 1.88 4.00
N LYS A 257 -33.07 1.34 5.11
CA LYS A 257 -33.05 2.01 6.43
C LYS A 257 -31.69 2.64 6.72
N ILE A 258 -31.68 3.84 7.31
CA ILE A 258 -30.44 4.50 7.77
C ILE A 258 -30.02 3.86 9.09
N LYS A 259 -28.87 3.20 9.09
CA LYS A 259 -28.22 2.64 10.28
C LYS A 259 -26.98 3.47 10.65
N MET A 260 -26.77 3.64 11.94
CA MET A 260 -25.55 4.23 12.47
C MET A 260 -24.49 3.14 12.59
N SER A 261 -23.31 3.37 12.01
CA SER A 261 -22.12 2.53 12.18
C SER A 261 -20.97 3.38 12.72
N LYS A 262 -19.94 2.74 13.25
CA LYS A 262 -18.75 3.37 13.82
C LYS A 262 -17.57 3.01 12.91
N LYS A 263 -16.76 3.99 12.52
CA LYS A 263 -15.55 3.80 11.72
C LYS A 263 -14.40 4.58 12.32
N MET A 264 -13.22 3.99 12.42
CA MET A 264 -12.02 4.72 12.81
C MET A 264 -11.52 5.55 11.63
N VAL A 265 -11.30 6.85 11.85
CA VAL A 265 -10.85 7.78 10.81
C VAL A 265 -9.72 8.66 11.31
N TRP A 266 -8.83 9.06 10.42
CA TRP A 266 -7.82 10.07 10.71
C TRP A 266 -8.45 11.46 10.66
N ARG A 267 -8.28 12.24 11.73
CA ARG A 267 -8.70 13.65 11.79
C ARG A 267 -7.52 14.53 12.11
N THR A 268 -7.35 15.60 11.34
CA THR A 268 -6.38 16.65 11.64
C THR A 268 -6.79 17.36 12.93
N ILE A 269 -5.92 17.31 13.93
CA ILE A 269 -6.11 17.93 15.24
C ILE A 269 -5.25 19.19 15.42
N ALA A 270 -4.19 19.33 14.63
CA ALA A 270 -3.37 20.54 14.61
C ALA A 270 -2.64 20.67 13.28
N ILE A 271 -2.30 21.89 12.90
CA ILE A 271 -1.35 22.19 11.84
C ILE A 271 -0.18 22.93 12.49
N LEU A 272 1.04 22.50 12.19
CA LEU A 272 2.29 22.98 12.76
C LEU A 272 3.22 23.42 11.64
N ARG A 273 4.26 24.18 11.99
CA ARG A 273 5.39 24.46 11.10
C ARG A 273 6.69 23.97 11.73
N THR A 274 7.60 23.47 10.91
CA THR A 274 8.93 23.09 11.36
C THR A 274 9.81 24.32 11.57
N THR A 275 10.70 24.26 12.57
CA THR A 275 11.77 25.26 12.76
C THR A 275 12.77 25.20 11.61
N LYS A 276 13.72 26.14 11.52
CA LYS A 276 14.81 26.08 10.51
C LYS A 276 15.54 24.73 10.51
N ALA A 277 15.69 24.11 11.68
CA ALA A 277 16.30 22.79 11.87
C ALA A 277 15.31 21.61 11.75
N GLY A 278 14.14 21.80 11.13
CA GLY A 278 13.18 20.72 10.84
C GLY A 278 12.38 20.23 12.05
N HIS A 279 12.64 20.72 13.25
CA HIS A 279 11.94 20.30 14.47
C HIS A 279 10.53 20.87 14.56
N PHE A 280 9.61 20.11 15.15
CA PHE A 280 8.30 20.60 15.58
C PHE A 280 7.96 20.08 16.97
N LYS A 281 7.14 20.84 17.70
CA LYS A 281 6.61 20.43 19.01
C LYS A 281 5.17 20.91 19.18
N LYS A 282 4.33 20.09 19.81
CA LYS A 282 2.95 20.46 20.15
C LYS A 282 2.52 19.81 21.46
N LYS A 283 2.09 20.63 22.40
CA LYS A 283 1.44 20.18 23.64
C LYS A 283 -0.03 19.89 23.36
N LEU A 284 -0.50 18.69 23.69
CA LEU A 284 -1.85 18.22 23.39
C LEU A 284 -2.48 17.55 24.60
N ARG A 285 -3.79 17.70 24.74
CA ARG A 285 -4.58 16.90 25.67
C ARG A 285 -4.95 15.60 24.98
N LEU A 286 -4.46 14.49 25.49
CA LEU A 286 -4.62 13.20 24.81
C LEU A 286 -5.93 12.52 25.23
N ARG A 287 -6.52 11.75 24.32
CA ARG A 287 -7.80 11.04 24.51
C ARG A 287 -7.55 9.54 24.76
N LYS A 288 -8.54 8.84 25.33
CA LYS A 288 -8.43 7.43 25.77
C LYS A 288 -8.05 6.44 24.65
N THR A 289 -8.28 6.78 23.40
CA THR A 289 -7.85 6.01 22.22
C THR A 289 -7.12 6.95 21.29
N THR A 290 -5.79 6.93 21.23
CA THR A 290 -5.15 7.74 20.19
C THR A 290 -3.80 7.21 19.73
N ILE A 291 -3.82 6.66 18.51
CA ILE A 291 -2.69 6.68 17.61
C ILE A 291 -2.62 8.10 17.03
N TYR A 292 -1.47 8.75 17.19
CA TYR A 292 -1.18 10.04 16.58
C TYR A 292 -0.26 9.84 15.39
N LYS A 293 -0.49 10.58 14.31
CA LYS A 293 0.46 10.67 13.21
C LYS A 293 0.69 12.10 12.82
N ALA A 294 1.93 12.46 12.53
CA ALA A 294 2.23 13.73 11.89
C ALA A 294 2.24 13.45 10.38
N VAL A 295 1.86 14.38 9.53
CA VAL A 295 1.85 14.19 8.07
C VAL A 295 2.39 15.46 7.46
N PHE A 296 3.38 15.35 6.58
CA PHE A 296 3.89 16.51 5.87
C PHE A 296 2.79 17.06 4.93
N ALA A 297 2.57 18.37 4.94
CA ALA A 297 1.58 19.02 4.10
C ALA A 297 2.30 19.86 3.05
N SER A 298 2.63 19.25 1.92
CA SER A 298 3.21 19.94 0.76
C SER A 298 2.44 19.68 -0.53
N ASP A 299 2.60 20.63 -1.44
CA ASP A 299 2.15 20.59 -2.82
C ASP A 299 3.01 19.58 -3.62
N ASN A 300 2.36 18.53 -4.10
CA ASN A 300 2.66 17.51 -5.15
C ASN A 300 4.09 17.01 -5.48
N LEU A 301 5.18 17.57 -4.96
CA LEU A 301 6.56 17.16 -5.29
C LEU A 301 7.27 16.38 -4.17
N LEU A 302 6.63 16.22 -3.00
CA LEU A 302 7.23 15.59 -1.82
C LEU A 302 6.22 14.62 -1.20
N ASN A 303 6.61 13.35 -1.03
CA ASN A 303 5.70 12.28 -0.58
C ASN A 303 5.53 12.30 0.96
N PRO A 304 4.34 12.62 1.49
CA PRO A 304 4.09 12.71 2.93
C PRO A 304 3.79 11.36 3.61
N ALA A 305 3.74 10.27 2.83
CA ALA A 305 3.39 8.90 3.21
C ALA A 305 4.23 8.29 4.35
N ARG A 306 5.49 8.70 4.50
CA ARG A 306 6.48 8.04 5.39
C ARG A 306 6.46 8.55 6.83
N SER A 307 5.29 8.96 7.31
CA SER A 307 5.22 9.59 8.60
C SER A 307 4.95 8.59 9.73
N PRO A 308 5.80 8.53 10.78
CA PRO A 308 5.68 7.52 11.80
C PRO A 308 4.52 7.82 12.74
N ASN A 309 3.84 6.73 13.08
CA ASN A 309 2.75 6.71 14.04
C ASN A 309 3.31 6.64 15.46
N LEU A 310 2.69 7.38 16.37
CA LEU A 310 3.00 7.37 17.78
C LEU A 310 1.77 6.87 18.56
N LYS A 311 1.91 5.68 19.15
CA LYS A 311 0.94 5.13 20.10
C LYS A 311 1.24 5.71 21.50
N ILE A 312 0.22 6.23 22.17
CA ILE A 312 0.34 6.74 23.54
C ILE A 312 -0.68 6.02 24.40
N SER A 313 -0.20 5.27 25.40
CA SER A 313 -1.06 4.54 26.31
C SER A 313 -1.71 5.49 27.31
N VAL A 314 -3.04 5.53 27.30
CA VAL A 314 -3.82 6.30 28.26
C VAL A 314 -4.37 5.37 29.33
N SER A 315 -3.76 5.39 30.50
CA SER A 315 -4.23 4.58 31.63
C SER A 315 -5.60 5.09 32.09
N LYS A 316 -6.58 4.18 32.21
CA LYS A 316 -7.78 4.45 33.00
C LYS A 316 -7.36 4.48 34.48
N LYS A 317 -7.41 5.66 35.07
CA LYS A 317 -7.71 5.81 36.50
C LYS A 317 -9.13 6.37 36.57
#